data_AF-A0A7S1PKG7-F1
#
_entry.id   AF-A0A7S1PKG7-F1
#
_cell.length_a   1.000
_cell.length_b   1.000
_cell.length_c   1.000
_cell.angle_alpha   90.00
_cell.angle_beta   90.00
_cell.angle_gamma   90.00
#
_symmetry.space_group_name_H-M   'P 1'
#
loop_
_entity.id
_entity.type
_entity.pdbx_description
1 polymer ?
#
loop_
_entity_poly.entity_id
_entity_poly.type
_entity_poly.pdbx_seq_one_letter_code
_entity_poly.pdbx_strand_id
1 'polypeptide(L)'
;GSFDGPTASRIASGVTNTTPPDDSARASLAPPPAGGELQTISLGHRHLLLQSSYIKATERVYALVVYTGNETKCGMNKKPAPKKWAKIDRAVSRYSMIIFTCQILCALGFGLWGCFRNFAIADEDWYLAMNLGEHVSGADASWIAIVIYPLRFFLLTSVMIPISFKFVVDMSKAYMALVLEWDLSMWDDERGEGMRVKDSSIVEDLAQIDYVLSDKTGTLTQNVMALKALAANGDNLDALPLEALDPNQNTS
;
A
#
# COMPACT_ATOMS: atom_id res chain seq x y z
N GLY A 1 43.20 32.13 -12.73
CA GLY A 1 44.47 31.69 -12.13
C GLY A 1 44.75 30.29 -12.61
N SER A 2 45.77 30.16 -13.45
CA SER A 2 46.28 28.89 -13.99
C SER A 2 46.83 28.01 -12.87
N PHE A 3 46.29 26.81 -12.70
CA PHE A 3 46.90 25.76 -11.89
C PHE A 3 47.63 24.80 -12.82
N ASP A 4 48.93 25.05 -13.02
CA ASP A 4 49.88 24.06 -13.51
C ASP A 4 50.44 23.31 -12.31
N GLY A 5 50.13 22.02 -12.21
CA GLY A 5 50.75 21.09 -11.28
C GLY A 5 50.67 19.68 -11.87
N PRO A 6 51.79 18.96 -12.05
CA PRO A 6 51.77 17.63 -12.63
C PRO A 6 51.43 16.62 -11.53
N THR A 7 50.16 16.57 -11.12
CA THR A 7 49.66 15.40 -10.38
C THR A 7 48.88 14.59 -11.39
N ALA A 8 49.59 13.74 -12.13
CA ALA A 8 48.98 12.77 -13.01
C ALA A 8 47.93 11.99 -12.21
N SER A 9 46.65 12.23 -12.50
CA SER A 9 45.56 11.44 -11.98
C SER A 9 45.76 10.03 -12.51
N ARG A 10 46.44 9.18 -11.73
CA ARG A 10 46.52 7.75 -12.01
C ARG A 10 45.10 7.21 -11.89
N ILE A 11 44.43 7.07 -13.03
CA ILE A 11 43.14 6.38 -13.11
C ILE A 11 43.44 4.92 -12.79
N ALA A 12 43.20 4.53 -11.55
CA ALA A 12 43.20 3.14 -11.13
C ALA A 12 41.93 2.49 -11.70
N SER A 13 42.08 1.70 -12.78
CA SER A 13 41.01 0.84 -13.29
C SER A 13 40.96 -0.45 -12.47
N GLY A 14 39.79 -0.90 -12.02
CA GLY A 14 39.70 -2.14 -11.24
C GLY A 14 38.34 -2.84 -11.36
N VAL A 15 38.32 -4.15 -11.11
CA VAL A 15 37.12 -5.01 -11.12
C VAL A 15 36.70 -5.33 -9.69
N THR A 16 35.47 -4.99 -9.36
CA THR A 16 34.82 -5.31 -8.08
C THR A 16 33.95 -6.55 -8.20
N ASN A 17 34.35 -7.64 -7.55
CA ASN A 17 33.54 -8.84 -7.43
C ASN A 17 32.77 -8.79 -6.11
N THR A 18 31.43 -8.78 -6.16
CA THR A 18 30.59 -8.69 -4.96
C THR A 18 29.70 -9.91 -4.78
N THR A 19 29.45 -10.27 -3.53
CA THR A 19 28.43 -11.25 -3.13
C THR A 19 27.09 -10.54 -2.94
N PRO A 20 25.95 -11.26 -2.88
CA PRO A 20 24.69 -10.65 -2.51
C PRO A 20 24.82 -9.86 -1.19
N PRO A 21 23.98 -8.83 -0.96
CA PRO A 21 24.03 -7.95 0.22
C PRO A 21 23.71 -8.61 1.57
N ASP A 22 24.03 -9.88 1.76
CA ASP A 22 24.21 -10.43 3.09
C ASP A 22 25.52 -9.92 3.70
N ASP A 23 25.68 -10.09 5.02
CA ASP A 23 26.64 -9.46 5.95
C ASP A 23 28.15 -9.54 5.62
N SER A 24 28.56 -9.73 4.38
CA SER A 24 29.95 -9.60 3.95
C SER A 24 30.05 -9.22 2.48
N ALA A 25 29.76 -7.96 2.14
CA ALA A 25 30.13 -7.42 0.84
C ALA A 25 31.67 -7.39 0.72
N ARG A 26 32.24 -8.44 0.12
CA ARG A 26 33.63 -8.43 -0.36
C ARG A 26 33.64 -7.74 -1.70
N ALA A 27 34.58 -6.85 -1.95
CA ALA A 27 34.83 -6.26 -3.26
C ALA A 27 36.35 -6.18 -3.44
N SER A 28 36.86 -6.75 -4.52
CA SER A 28 38.27 -6.64 -4.95
C SER A 28 38.43 -5.40 -5.84
N LEU A 29 39.63 -4.86 -6.01
CA LEU A 29 39.92 -3.92 -7.11
C LEU A 29 40.97 -4.58 -8.01
N ALA A 30 40.82 -4.46 -9.33
CA ALA A 30 41.83 -4.92 -10.30
C ALA A 30 42.78 -3.74 -10.68
N PRO A 31 43.84 -3.94 -11.48
CA PRO A 31 44.97 -3.02 -11.54
C PRO A 31 44.82 -1.89 -12.58
N PRO A 32 45.52 -0.74 -12.39
CA PRO A 32 45.76 0.22 -13.46
C PRO A 32 46.54 -0.43 -14.62
N PRO A 33 46.42 0.08 -15.86
CA PRO A 33 47.08 -0.49 -17.02
C PRO A 33 48.57 -0.11 -17.03
N ALA A 34 49.40 -0.81 -16.23
CA ALA A 34 50.86 -0.95 -16.39
C ALA A 34 51.48 -1.76 -15.22
N GLY A 35 51.62 -3.08 -15.39
CA GLY A 35 52.69 -3.90 -14.77
C GLY A 35 52.80 -4.01 -13.24
N GLY A 36 51.81 -3.55 -12.45
CA GLY A 36 51.84 -3.66 -10.98
C GLY A 36 51.29 -4.98 -10.44
N GLU A 37 51.85 -5.45 -9.31
CA GLU A 37 51.40 -6.64 -8.56
C GLU A 37 49.95 -6.49 -8.05
N LEU A 38 49.15 -7.56 -8.11
CA LEU A 38 47.74 -7.56 -7.75
C LEU A 38 47.54 -7.40 -6.24
N GLN A 39 47.18 -6.21 -5.77
CA GLN A 39 46.80 -6.00 -4.38
C GLN A 39 45.29 -6.24 -4.19
N THR A 40 44.94 -7.39 -3.63
CA THR A 40 43.55 -7.69 -3.26
C THR A 40 43.25 -7.08 -1.89
N ILE A 41 42.37 -6.08 -1.85
CA ILE A 41 41.88 -5.48 -0.60
C ILE A 41 40.48 -6.04 -0.32
N SER A 42 40.27 -6.62 0.87
CA SER A 42 38.92 -7.03 1.28
C SER A 42 38.13 -5.81 1.74
N LEU A 43 37.11 -5.44 0.98
CA LEU A 43 36.10 -4.48 1.44
C LEU A 43 35.13 -5.17 2.43
N GLY A 44 34.52 -4.39 3.31
CA GLY A 44 33.62 -4.86 4.35
C GLY A 44 32.63 -3.76 4.73
N HIS A 45 31.81 -3.96 5.76
CA HIS A 45 30.71 -3.05 6.11
C HIS A 45 31.11 -1.59 6.34
N ARG A 46 32.32 -1.34 6.85
CA ARG A 46 32.84 0.00 7.11
C ARG A 46 33.14 0.79 5.83
N HIS A 47 33.31 0.10 4.71
CA HIS A 47 33.59 0.68 3.40
C HIS A 47 32.34 0.77 2.51
N LEU A 48 31.17 0.42 3.05
CA LEU A 48 29.91 0.39 2.31
C LEU A 48 28.99 1.51 2.78
N LEU A 49 28.58 2.37 1.84
CA LEU A 49 27.61 3.43 2.07
C LEU A 49 26.21 2.92 1.69
N LEU A 50 25.29 2.91 2.64
CA LEU A 50 23.92 2.43 2.44
C LEU A 50 23.04 3.51 1.79
N GLN A 51 22.05 3.08 1.01
CA GLN A 51 21.12 3.96 0.28
C GLN A 51 20.40 4.97 1.20
N SER A 52 20.04 4.58 2.42
CA SER A 52 19.29 5.41 3.36
C SER A 52 20.17 6.18 4.35
N SER A 53 21.49 6.21 4.15
CA SER A 53 22.41 6.96 5.02
C SER A 53 22.66 8.36 4.46
N TYR A 54 22.69 9.34 5.36
CA TYR A 54 23.07 10.71 5.02
C TYR A 54 24.52 10.98 5.46
N ILE A 55 25.36 11.45 4.55
CA ILE A 55 26.77 11.77 4.83
C ILE A 55 26.81 13.15 5.50
N LYS A 56 27.47 13.25 6.66
CA LYS A 56 27.68 14.50 7.39
C LYS A 56 29.18 14.74 7.59
N ALA A 57 29.56 16.00 7.77
CA ALA A 57 30.92 16.43 8.13
C ALA A 57 32.04 16.12 7.08
N THR A 58 31.67 16.01 5.80
CA THR A 58 32.64 15.85 4.69
C THR A 58 32.16 16.63 3.47
N GLU A 59 33.04 17.38 2.80
CA GLU A 59 32.66 18.20 1.63
C GLU A 59 32.32 17.35 0.39
N ARG A 60 33.13 16.33 0.09
CA ARG A 60 32.98 15.49 -1.10
C ARG A 60 33.40 14.05 -0.81
N VAL A 61 32.69 13.11 -1.41
CA VAL A 61 33.00 11.67 -1.34
C VAL A 61 32.97 11.09 -2.75
N TYR A 62 34.03 10.36 -3.11
CA TYR A 62 34.09 9.57 -4.32
C TYR A 62 33.78 8.11 -3.96
N ALA A 63 32.72 7.56 -4.55
CA ALA A 63 32.28 6.20 -4.29
C ALA A 63 31.90 5.51 -5.60
N LEU A 64 32.02 4.18 -5.61
CA LEU A 64 31.55 3.33 -6.70
C LEU A 64 30.17 2.76 -6.34
N VAL A 65 29.21 2.87 -7.25
CA VAL A 65 27.89 2.25 -7.07
C VAL A 65 28.02 0.76 -7.30
N VAL A 66 27.81 -0.03 -6.24
CA VAL A 66 27.92 -1.49 -6.26
C VAL A 66 26.56 -2.16 -6.40
N TYR A 67 25.54 -1.66 -5.70
CA TYR A 67 24.17 -2.21 -5.72
C TYR A 67 23.17 -1.14 -6.14
N THR A 68 22.15 -1.52 -6.91
CA THR A 68 21.11 -0.61 -7.39
C THR A 68 19.70 -1.16 -7.16
N GLY A 69 18.72 -0.26 -6.98
CA GLY A 69 17.32 -0.64 -6.86
C GLY A 69 17.03 -1.66 -5.76
N ASN A 70 16.46 -2.80 -6.14
CA ASN A 70 16.07 -3.89 -5.24
C ASN A 70 17.25 -4.72 -4.72
N GLU A 71 18.44 -4.55 -5.31
CA GLU A 71 19.67 -5.20 -4.85
C GLU A 71 20.33 -4.43 -3.70
N THR A 72 19.80 -3.26 -3.30
CA THR A 72 20.29 -2.58 -2.10
C THR A 72 19.78 -3.29 -0.84
N LYS A 73 20.50 -3.20 0.30
CA LYS A 73 20.03 -3.77 1.58
C LYS A 73 18.61 -3.27 1.96
N CYS A 74 18.33 -1.99 1.71
CA CYS A 74 17.01 -1.41 1.94
C CYS A 74 15.96 -1.96 0.95
N GLY A 75 16.35 -2.15 -0.32
CA GLY A 75 15.52 -2.77 -1.35
C GLY A 75 15.13 -4.21 -1.01
N MET A 76 16.08 -5.02 -0.52
CA MET A 76 15.82 -6.40 -0.11
C MET A 76 14.90 -6.51 1.10
N ASN A 77 14.88 -5.50 1.98
CA ASN A 77 13.96 -5.47 3.11
C ASN A 77 12.54 -4.98 2.73
N LYS A 78 12.34 -4.44 1.52
CA LYS A 78 11.02 -4.05 1.04
C LYS A 78 10.23 -5.28 0.63
N LYS A 79 9.00 -5.38 1.13
CA LYS A 79 8.00 -6.31 0.61
C LYS A 79 7.09 -5.57 -0.38
N PRO A 80 6.60 -6.22 -1.43
CA PRO A 80 5.58 -5.61 -2.29
C PRO A 80 4.39 -5.17 -1.43
N ALA A 81 3.88 -3.97 -1.70
CA ALA A 81 2.80 -3.40 -0.92
C ALA A 81 1.56 -4.32 -1.02
N PRO A 82 1.09 -4.91 0.10
CA PRO A 82 -0.10 -5.74 0.06
C PRO A 82 -1.32 -4.84 -0.20
N LYS A 83 -2.28 -5.35 -0.97
CA LYS A 83 -3.57 -4.68 -1.12
C LYS A 83 -4.30 -4.75 0.22
N LYS A 84 -4.56 -3.59 0.83
CA LYS A 84 -5.32 -3.48 2.07
C LYS A 84 -6.81 -3.45 1.72
N TRP A 85 -7.61 -4.14 2.52
CA TRP A 85 -9.07 -4.18 2.38
C TRP A 85 -9.65 -3.90 3.75
N ALA A 86 -10.59 -2.96 3.84
CA ALA A 86 -11.24 -2.67 5.09
C ALA A 86 -12.09 -3.86 5.58
N LYS A 87 -12.36 -3.85 6.88
CA LYS A 87 -13.23 -4.87 7.50
C LYS A 87 -14.65 -4.80 6.93
N ILE A 88 -15.17 -3.59 6.67
CA ILE A 88 -16.50 -3.41 6.11
C ILE A 88 -16.60 -3.99 4.69
N ASP A 89 -15.58 -3.82 3.85
CA ASP A 89 -15.60 -4.35 2.47
C ASP A 89 -15.72 -5.88 2.46
N ARG A 90 -15.03 -6.54 3.40
CA ARG A 90 -15.15 -7.99 3.59
C ARG A 90 -16.54 -8.39 4.06
N ALA A 91 -17.17 -7.60 4.94
CA ALA A 91 -18.54 -7.85 5.39
C ALA A 91 -19.55 -7.67 4.25
N VAL A 92 -19.47 -6.57 3.49
CA VAL A 92 -20.33 -6.32 2.32
C VAL A 92 -20.18 -7.44 1.30
N SER A 93 -18.96 -7.83 0.97
CA SER A 93 -18.70 -8.94 0.04
C SER A 93 -19.31 -10.26 0.54
N ARG A 94 -19.18 -10.56 1.83
CA ARG A 94 -19.76 -11.77 2.44
C ARG A 94 -21.29 -11.76 2.38
N TYR A 95 -21.94 -10.67 2.76
CA TYR A 95 -23.40 -10.57 2.70
C TYR A 95 -23.92 -10.61 1.27
N SER A 96 -23.25 -9.93 0.33
CA SER A 96 -23.59 -10.01 -1.09
C SER A 96 -23.49 -11.43 -1.64
N MET A 97 -22.48 -12.22 -1.22
CA MET A 97 -22.39 -13.63 -1.59
C MET A 97 -23.57 -14.44 -1.06
N ILE A 98 -23.93 -14.28 0.22
CA ILE A 98 -25.07 -14.98 0.85
C ILE A 98 -26.37 -14.64 0.11
N ILE A 99 -26.61 -13.37 -0.15
CA ILE A 99 -27.80 -12.89 -0.87
C ILE A 99 -27.84 -13.46 -2.28
N PHE A 100 -26.72 -13.43 -3.01
CA PHE A 100 -26.63 -13.97 -4.37
C PHE A 100 -26.90 -15.48 -4.41
N THR A 101 -26.36 -16.25 -3.46
CA THR A 101 -26.65 -17.68 -3.35
C THR A 101 -28.13 -17.92 -3.05
N CYS A 102 -28.71 -17.17 -2.10
CA CYS A 102 -30.14 -17.25 -1.80
C CYS A 102 -31.00 -16.91 -3.02
N GLN A 103 -30.63 -15.88 -3.78
CA GLN A 103 -31.31 -15.47 -5.01
C GLN A 103 -31.31 -16.58 -6.06
N ILE A 104 -30.18 -17.26 -6.28
CA ILE A 104 -30.11 -18.41 -7.21
C ILE A 104 -31.04 -19.53 -6.74
N LEU A 105 -31.00 -19.87 -5.45
CA LEU A 105 -31.85 -20.93 -4.91
C LEU A 105 -33.34 -20.60 -5.02
N CYS A 106 -33.74 -19.36 -4.73
CA CYS A 106 -35.10 -18.88 -4.92
C CYS A 106 -35.51 -18.87 -6.39
N ALA A 107 -34.62 -18.43 -7.30
CA ALA A 107 -34.89 -18.41 -8.73
C ALA A 107 -35.08 -19.80 -9.32
N LEU A 108 -34.26 -20.77 -8.94
CA LEU A 108 -34.45 -22.16 -9.34
C LEU A 108 -35.69 -22.76 -8.69
N GLY A 109 -35.87 -22.61 -7.37
CA GLY A 109 -37.00 -23.19 -6.64
C GLY A 109 -38.36 -22.67 -7.12
N PHE A 110 -38.57 -21.35 -7.07
CA PHE A 110 -39.82 -20.74 -7.51
C PHE A 110 -39.99 -20.73 -9.03
N GLY A 111 -38.91 -20.64 -9.80
CA GLY A 111 -38.95 -20.74 -11.25
C GLY A 111 -39.39 -22.13 -11.72
N LEU A 112 -38.81 -23.20 -11.17
CA LEU A 112 -39.22 -24.57 -11.48
C LEU A 112 -40.65 -24.83 -10.98
N TRP A 113 -40.99 -24.39 -9.76
CA TRP A 113 -42.34 -24.50 -9.24
C TRP A 113 -43.37 -23.80 -10.14
N GLY A 114 -43.06 -22.59 -10.60
CA GLY A 114 -43.89 -21.84 -11.55
C GLY A 114 -44.05 -22.56 -12.89
N CYS A 115 -42.97 -23.18 -13.39
CA CYS A 115 -43.02 -24.01 -14.59
C CYS A 115 -44.00 -25.18 -14.43
N PHE A 116 -43.86 -25.98 -13.35
CA PHE A 116 -44.74 -27.12 -13.07
C PHE A 116 -46.21 -26.69 -12.89
N ARG A 117 -46.46 -25.60 -12.15
CA ARG A 117 -47.80 -25.07 -11.96
C ARG A 117 -48.43 -24.58 -13.25
N ASN A 118 -47.65 -23.95 -14.12
CA ASN A 118 -48.15 -23.48 -15.41
C ASN A 118 -48.49 -24.64 -16.35
N PHE A 119 -47.72 -25.73 -16.33
CA PHE A 119 -48.07 -26.95 -17.08
C PHE A 119 -49.37 -27.59 -16.56
N ALA A 120 -49.60 -27.61 -15.25
CA ALA A 120 -50.85 -28.12 -14.67
C ALA A 120 -52.07 -27.24 -15.01
N ILE A 121 -51.92 -25.91 -14.95
CA ILE A 121 -53.00 -24.95 -15.24
C ILE A 121 -53.30 -24.89 -16.74
N ALA A 122 -52.31 -25.08 -17.61
CA ALA A 122 -52.52 -25.08 -19.07
C ALA A 122 -53.49 -26.18 -19.54
N ASP A 123 -53.65 -27.25 -18.75
CA ASP A 123 -54.60 -28.35 -19.03
C ASP A 123 -56.03 -28.00 -18.58
N GLU A 124 -56.19 -27.16 -17.55
CA GLU A 124 -57.50 -26.77 -16.99
C GLU A 124 -58.05 -25.45 -17.59
N ASP A 125 -57.20 -24.43 -17.73
CA ASP A 125 -57.58 -23.07 -18.14
C ASP A 125 -56.81 -22.64 -19.41
N TRP A 126 -57.38 -22.97 -20.59
CA TRP A 126 -56.76 -22.72 -21.90
C TRP A 126 -56.41 -21.24 -22.18
N TYR A 127 -57.09 -20.28 -21.54
CA TYR A 127 -56.87 -18.84 -21.71
C TYR A 127 -55.71 -18.30 -20.84
N LEU A 128 -55.27 -19.05 -19.83
CA LEU A 128 -54.12 -18.73 -18.96
C LEU A 128 -52.84 -19.44 -19.40
N ALA A 129 -52.94 -20.38 -20.35
CA ALA A 129 -51.81 -21.11 -20.88
C ALA A 129 -50.77 -20.14 -21.48
N MET A 130 -49.64 -19.98 -20.79
CA MET A 130 -48.54 -19.18 -21.29
C MET A 130 -47.90 -19.89 -22.49
N ASN A 131 -48.29 -19.50 -23.71
CA ASN A 131 -47.73 -20.01 -24.97
C ASN A 131 -46.28 -19.53 -25.16
N LEU A 132 -45.36 -20.10 -24.38
CA LEU A 132 -43.93 -19.87 -24.53
C LEU A 132 -43.39 -20.45 -25.86
N GLY A 133 -44.19 -21.31 -26.50
CA GLY A 133 -43.85 -22.07 -27.72
C GLY A 133 -44.44 -21.56 -29.03
N GLU A 134 -45.08 -20.39 -29.08
CA GLU A 134 -45.65 -19.88 -30.36
C GLU A 134 -44.57 -19.60 -31.44
N HIS A 135 -43.29 -19.60 -31.06
CA HIS A 135 -42.13 -19.50 -31.97
C HIS A 135 -41.24 -20.76 -32.02
N VAL A 136 -41.49 -21.79 -31.21
CA VAL A 136 -40.64 -23.00 -31.14
C VAL A 136 -41.53 -24.24 -30.98
N SER A 137 -41.76 -24.97 -32.07
CA SER A 137 -42.51 -26.24 -32.05
C SER A 137 -41.62 -27.42 -31.68
N GLY A 138 -42.05 -28.23 -30.71
CA GLY A 138 -41.49 -29.56 -30.41
C GLY A 138 -40.96 -29.75 -28.98
N ALA A 139 -40.27 -30.87 -28.74
CA ALA A 139 -39.59 -31.20 -27.48
C ALA A 139 -38.60 -30.10 -27.03
N ASP A 140 -38.22 -29.23 -27.98
CA ASP A 140 -37.37 -28.09 -27.73
C ASP A 140 -37.99 -27.01 -26.83
N ALA A 141 -39.31 -26.85 -26.89
CA ALA A 141 -40.04 -25.90 -26.05
C ALA A 141 -39.97 -26.26 -24.55
N SER A 142 -39.83 -27.55 -24.23
CA SER A 142 -39.84 -28.03 -22.84
C SER A 142 -38.52 -27.73 -22.12
N TRP A 143 -37.37 -27.95 -22.77
CA TRP A 143 -36.07 -27.57 -22.18
C TRP A 143 -35.90 -26.06 -22.10
N ILE A 144 -36.43 -25.32 -23.08
CA ILE A 144 -36.44 -23.85 -23.09
C ILE A 144 -37.27 -23.30 -21.91
N ALA A 145 -38.44 -23.88 -21.63
CA ALA A 145 -39.28 -23.46 -20.50
C ALA A 145 -38.56 -23.65 -19.16
N ILE A 146 -37.93 -24.80 -18.94
CA ILE A 146 -37.19 -25.11 -17.71
C ILE A 146 -36.06 -24.10 -17.43
N VAL A 147 -35.50 -23.46 -18.47
CA VAL A 147 -34.47 -22.42 -18.32
C VAL A 147 -35.07 -21.02 -18.22
N ILE A 148 -36.09 -20.69 -19.02
CA ILE A 148 -36.68 -19.35 -19.07
C ILE A 148 -37.42 -19.01 -17.77
N TYR A 149 -38.15 -19.94 -17.15
CA TYR A 149 -38.91 -19.67 -15.93
C TYR A 149 -38.01 -19.25 -14.75
N PRO A 150 -36.93 -20.00 -14.43
CA PRO A 150 -35.95 -19.55 -13.45
C PRO A 150 -35.24 -18.25 -13.82
N LEU A 151 -34.93 -18.04 -15.10
CA LEU A 151 -34.26 -16.80 -15.54
C LEU A 151 -35.17 -15.56 -15.40
N ARG A 152 -36.47 -15.69 -15.67
CA ARG A 152 -37.47 -14.64 -15.43
C ARG A 152 -37.58 -14.33 -13.94
N PHE A 153 -37.61 -15.36 -13.08
CA PHE A 153 -37.65 -15.16 -11.63
C PHE A 153 -36.35 -14.56 -11.10
N PHE A 154 -35.20 -14.93 -11.66
CA PHE A 154 -33.90 -14.34 -11.35
C PHE A 154 -33.87 -12.84 -11.68
N LEU A 155 -34.42 -12.45 -12.83
CA LEU A 155 -34.56 -11.05 -13.22
C LEU A 155 -35.50 -10.30 -12.27
N LEU A 156 -36.65 -10.89 -11.92
CA LEU A 156 -37.60 -10.32 -10.95
C LEU A 156 -36.95 -10.04 -9.59
N THR A 157 -36.05 -10.94 -9.16
CA THR A 157 -35.34 -10.84 -7.87
C THR A 157 -34.00 -10.10 -7.95
N SER A 158 -33.62 -9.54 -9.10
CA SER A 158 -32.33 -8.86 -9.31
C SER A 158 -32.09 -7.66 -8.39
N VAL A 159 -33.17 -7.02 -7.93
CA VAL A 159 -33.12 -5.91 -6.94
C VAL A 159 -32.61 -6.35 -5.56
N MET A 160 -32.59 -7.66 -5.28
CA MET A 160 -32.08 -8.20 -4.02
C MET A 160 -30.57 -7.98 -3.88
N ILE A 161 -29.82 -7.94 -4.98
CA ILE A 161 -28.39 -7.59 -4.96
C ILE A 161 -28.28 -6.07 -4.77
N PRO A 162 -27.76 -5.58 -3.64
CA PRO A 162 -27.76 -4.16 -3.34
C PRO A 162 -26.55 -3.47 -4.01
N ILE A 163 -26.59 -3.34 -5.34
CA ILE A 163 -25.53 -2.71 -6.14
C ILE A 163 -25.34 -1.24 -5.71
N SER A 164 -26.44 -0.55 -5.46
CA SER A 164 -26.45 0.84 -4.99
C SER A 164 -25.78 1.00 -3.63
N PHE A 165 -25.97 0.07 -2.71
CA PHE A 165 -25.36 0.12 -1.38
C PHE A 165 -23.83 0.09 -1.45
N LYS A 166 -23.25 -0.81 -2.27
CA LYS A 166 -21.79 -0.88 -2.46
C LYS A 166 -21.25 0.46 -2.98
N PHE A 167 -21.93 1.05 -3.96
CA PHE A 167 -21.55 2.34 -4.51
C PHE A 167 -21.61 3.47 -3.47
N VAL A 168 -22.67 3.50 -2.64
CA VAL A 168 -22.81 4.50 -1.57
C VAL A 168 -21.69 4.36 -0.53
N VAL A 169 -21.31 3.15 -0.15
CA VAL A 169 -20.18 2.90 0.76
C VAL A 169 -18.88 3.44 0.15
N ASP A 170 -18.59 3.12 -1.11
CA ASP A 170 -17.36 3.58 -1.77
C ASP A 170 -17.33 5.12 -1.92
N MET A 171 -18.46 5.74 -2.24
CA MET A 171 -18.60 7.19 -2.31
C MET A 171 -18.39 7.85 -0.95
N SER A 172 -18.94 7.25 0.12
CA SER A 172 -18.76 7.76 1.48
C SER A 172 -17.29 7.74 1.91
N LYS A 173 -16.53 6.71 1.53
CA LYS A 173 -15.09 6.61 1.80
C LYS A 173 -14.29 7.69 1.07
N ALA A 174 -14.60 7.93 -0.20
CA ALA A 174 -13.98 9.01 -0.97
C ALA A 174 -14.27 10.38 -0.34
N TYR A 175 -15.51 10.60 0.10
CA TYR A 175 -15.88 11.83 0.79
C TYR A 175 -15.15 12.00 2.13
N MET A 176 -15.06 10.95 2.96
CA MET A 176 -14.31 10.99 4.22
C MET A 176 -12.84 11.32 4.01
N ALA A 177 -12.21 10.77 2.95
CA ALA A 177 -10.83 11.09 2.61
C ALA A 177 -10.65 12.59 2.26
N LEU A 178 -11.58 13.18 1.51
CA LEU A 178 -11.53 14.62 1.19
C LEU A 178 -11.70 15.50 2.43
N VAL A 179 -12.64 15.14 3.31
CA VAL A 179 -12.86 15.88 4.56
C VAL A 179 -11.61 15.87 5.43
N LEU A 180 -10.92 14.73 5.51
CA LEU A 180 -9.65 14.60 6.21
C LEU A 180 -8.57 15.52 5.59
N GLU A 181 -8.40 15.51 4.27
CA GLU A 181 -7.38 16.37 3.62
C GLU A 181 -7.67 17.88 3.74
N TRP A 182 -8.94 18.26 3.91
CA TRP A 182 -9.33 19.66 4.13
C TRP A 182 -9.22 20.13 5.59
N ASP A 183 -8.87 19.23 6.51
CA ASP A 183 -8.75 19.57 7.93
C ASP A 183 -7.50 20.44 8.20
N LEU A 184 -7.74 21.73 8.47
CA LEU A 184 -6.69 22.70 8.82
C LEU A 184 -6.03 22.40 10.17
N SER A 185 -6.65 21.63 11.06
CA SER A 185 -6.04 21.27 12.34
C SER A 185 -4.88 20.29 12.20
N MET A 186 -4.79 19.60 11.06
CA MET A 186 -3.69 18.67 10.72
C MET A 186 -2.69 19.29 9.73
N TRP A 187 -2.59 20.62 9.73
CA TRP A 187 -1.62 21.37 8.94
C TRP A 187 -0.30 21.54 9.72
N ASP A 188 0.83 21.23 9.08
CA ASP A 188 2.17 21.45 9.63
C ASP A 188 2.79 22.71 9.00
N ASP A 189 2.92 23.77 9.80
CA ASP A 189 3.50 25.06 9.38
C ASP A 189 5.00 24.98 9.07
N GLU A 190 5.76 24.10 9.75
CA GLU A 190 7.20 23.97 9.52
C GLU A 190 7.49 23.33 8.17
N ARG A 191 6.65 22.37 7.77
CA ARG A 191 6.76 21.66 6.48
C ARG A 191 5.97 22.33 5.36
N GLY A 192 4.97 23.14 5.68
CA GLY A 192 4.03 23.71 4.72
C GLY A 192 3.17 22.65 4.03
N GLU A 193 2.90 21.53 4.72
CA GLU A 193 2.14 20.40 4.20
C GLU A 193 1.02 20.01 5.17
N GLY A 194 -0.18 19.77 4.63
CA GLY A 194 -1.29 19.19 5.38
C GLY A 194 -1.32 17.66 5.30
N MET A 195 -2.25 17.06 6.05
CA MET A 195 -2.52 15.63 5.95
C MET A 195 -2.90 15.22 4.52
N ARG A 196 -2.33 14.10 4.06
CA ARG A 196 -2.64 13.49 2.75
C ARG A 196 -3.08 12.05 2.91
N VAL A 197 -4.21 11.70 2.30
CA VAL A 197 -4.78 10.36 2.34
C VAL A 197 -4.31 9.58 1.12
N LYS A 198 -3.42 8.59 1.35
CA LYS A 198 -2.88 7.74 0.27
C LYS A 198 -3.82 6.61 -0.15
N ASP A 199 -4.69 6.17 0.76
CA ASP A 199 -5.61 5.06 0.56
C ASP A 199 -6.92 5.35 1.27
N SER A 200 -7.96 5.71 0.50
CA SER A 200 -9.29 6.03 1.02
C SER A 200 -10.06 4.78 1.46
N SER A 201 -9.61 3.58 1.08
CA SER A 201 -10.35 2.34 1.34
C SER A 201 -10.30 1.89 2.80
N ILE A 202 -9.34 2.40 3.58
CA ILE A 202 -9.04 2.01 4.96
C ILE A 202 -9.30 3.12 5.98
N VAL A 203 -9.91 4.23 5.55
CA VAL A 203 -10.09 5.41 6.41
C VAL A 203 -10.96 5.07 7.62
N GLU A 204 -12.01 4.26 7.44
CA GLU A 204 -12.89 3.82 8.51
C GLU A 204 -12.23 2.84 9.50
N ASP A 205 -11.19 2.10 9.05
CA ASP A 205 -10.46 1.19 9.92
C ASP A 205 -9.61 1.98 10.94
N LEU A 206 -9.30 3.26 10.67
CA LEU A 206 -8.61 4.15 11.62
C LEU A 206 -9.40 4.34 12.92
N ALA A 207 -10.74 4.33 12.85
CA ALA A 207 -11.60 4.42 14.02
C ALA A 207 -11.64 3.12 14.86
N GLN A 208 -11.06 2.03 14.36
CA GLN A 208 -11.10 0.70 14.98
C GLN A 208 -9.69 0.17 15.30
N ILE A 209 -8.73 1.06 15.51
CA ILE A 209 -7.37 0.69 15.90
C ILE A 209 -7.31 0.44 17.41
N ASP A 210 -6.80 -0.73 17.81
CA ASP A 210 -6.60 -1.07 19.23
C ASP A 210 -5.17 -0.80 19.70
N TYR A 211 -4.21 -0.87 18.77
CA TYR A 211 -2.78 -0.76 19.06
C TYR A 211 -2.11 0.21 18.09
N VAL A 212 -1.31 1.12 18.65
CA VAL A 212 -0.44 2.02 17.88
C VAL A 212 1.00 1.60 18.13
N LEU A 213 1.66 1.12 17.07
CA LEU A 213 3.09 0.84 17.08
C LEU A 213 3.80 2.10 16.57
N SER A 214 4.59 2.74 17.43
CA SER A 214 5.32 3.96 17.11
C SER A 214 6.83 3.71 17.13
N ASP A 215 7.54 4.28 16.16
CA ASP A 215 8.99 4.29 16.17
C ASP A 215 9.50 5.42 17.08
N LYS A 216 10.64 5.21 17.75
CA LYS A 216 11.18 6.23 18.66
C LYS A 216 11.80 7.39 17.88
N THR A 217 12.72 7.06 16.97
CA THR A 217 13.57 8.06 16.33
C THR A 217 12.86 8.65 15.12
N GLY A 218 12.73 9.98 15.06
CA GLY A 218 12.07 10.66 13.95
C GLY A 218 10.54 10.61 13.98
N THR A 219 9.92 9.90 14.93
CA THR A 219 8.47 10.00 15.22
C THR A 219 8.24 10.55 16.63
N LEU A 220 8.71 9.88 17.69
CA LEU A 220 8.55 10.38 19.06
C LEU A 220 9.56 11.47 19.45
N THR A 221 10.73 11.48 18.81
CA THR A 221 11.80 12.44 19.14
C THR A 221 12.24 13.21 17.91
N GLN A 222 12.43 14.52 18.04
CA GLN A 222 12.90 15.44 16.98
C GLN A 222 14.41 15.30 16.64
N ASN A 223 15.10 14.29 17.20
CA ASN A 223 16.55 14.08 17.02
C ASN A 223 17.41 15.33 17.37
N VAL A 224 16.92 16.14 18.31
CA VAL A 224 17.65 17.26 18.92
C VAL A 224 17.92 16.89 20.38
N MET A 225 19.18 17.01 20.81
CA MET A 225 19.57 16.78 22.19
C MET A 225 19.93 18.11 22.84
N ALA A 226 19.17 18.50 23.86
CA ALA A 226 19.46 19.66 24.69
C ALA A 226 19.91 19.21 26.08
N LEU A 227 20.99 19.82 26.59
CA LEU A 227 21.43 19.64 27.96
C LEU A 227 20.42 20.35 28.88
N LYS A 228 19.73 19.60 29.74
CA LYS A 228 18.71 20.15 30.65
C LYS A 228 19.22 20.48 32.05
N ALA A 229 20.19 19.74 32.55
CA ALA A 229 20.70 19.95 33.89
C ALA A 229 22.13 19.43 33.97
N LEU A 230 22.93 20.05 34.83
CA LEU A 230 24.28 19.65 35.15
C LEU A 230 24.45 19.69 36.67
N ALA A 231 24.89 18.60 37.27
CA ALA A 231 25.23 18.56 38.69
C ALA A 231 26.75 18.54 38.86
N ALA A 232 27.29 19.47 39.65
CA ALA A 232 28.72 19.56 39.96
C ALA A 232 28.94 19.99 41.43
N ASN A 233 29.83 19.31 42.15
CA ASN A 233 30.19 19.63 43.55
C ASN A 233 29.02 19.71 44.55
N GLY A 234 27.92 19.00 44.30
CA GLY A 234 26.71 19.03 45.15
C GLY A 234 25.70 20.10 44.78
N ASP A 235 26.04 21.00 43.85
CA ASP A 235 25.12 21.99 43.30
C ASP A 235 24.48 21.47 42.00
N ASN A 236 23.16 21.61 41.89
CA ASN A 236 22.40 21.32 40.67
C ASN A 236 22.21 22.63 39.90
N LEU A 237 22.80 22.72 38.72
CA LEU A 237 22.58 23.78 37.75
C LEU A 237 21.54 23.32 36.75
N ASP A 238 20.31 23.79 36.90
CA ASP A 238 19.25 23.58 35.93
C ASP A 238 19.52 24.47 34.71
N ALA A 239 19.62 23.87 33.52
CA ALA A 239 19.70 24.60 32.26
C ALA A 239 18.30 25.04 31.83
N LEU A 240 18.23 26.14 31.07
CA LEU A 240 16.98 26.79 30.65
C LEU A 240 15.99 25.80 29.99
N PRO A 241 14.67 26.06 30.10
CA PRO A 241 13.64 25.25 29.45
C PRO A 241 13.86 25.14 27.92
N LEU A 242 13.53 23.98 27.35
CA LEU A 242 13.64 23.70 25.91
C LEU A 242 12.93 24.72 25.01
N GLU A 243 11.84 25.32 25.48
CA GLU A 243 11.07 26.34 24.75
C GLU A 243 11.88 27.61 24.46
N ALA A 244 12.90 27.91 25.28
CA ALA A 244 13.80 29.05 25.05
C ALA A 244 14.92 28.76 24.04
N LEU A 245 15.02 27.53 23.54
CA LEU A 245 16.05 27.09 22.59
C LEU A 245 15.48 26.81 21.19
N ASP A 246 14.21 27.16 20.94
CA ASP A 246 13.62 27.06 19.61
C ASP A 246 14.37 28.00 18.65
N PRO A 247 15.12 27.47 17.67
CA PRO A 247 15.92 28.30 16.76
C PRO A 247 15.06 29.23 15.89
N ASN A 248 13.74 29.00 15.80
CA ASN A 248 12.82 29.79 15.01
C ASN A 248 12.28 31.05 15.74
N GLN A 249 12.49 31.20 17.05
CA GLN A 249 12.12 32.43 17.77
C GLN A 249 13.14 33.56 17.66
N ASN A 250 14.34 33.31 17.11
CA ASN A 250 15.40 34.33 16.96
C ASN A 250 15.46 34.96 15.55
N THR A 251 14.43 34.78 14.73
CA THR A 251 14.28 35.44 13.43
C THR A 251 12.96 36.21 13.35
N SER A 252 12.91 37.34 14.04
CA SER A 252 11.99 38.45 13.77
C SER A 252 12.61 39.77 14.22
#